data_AF-A0AAU1QES3-F1
#
_entry.id   AF-A0AAU1QES3-F1
#
_cell.length_a   1.000
_cell.length_b   1.000
_cell.length_c   1.000
_cell.angle_alpha   90.00
_cell.angle_beta   90.00
_cell.angle_gamma   90.00
#
_symmetry.space_group_name_H-M   'P 1'
#
loop_
_entity.id
_entity.type
_entity.pdbx_description
1 polymer ?
#
loop_
_entity_poly.entity_id
_entity_poly.type
_entity_poly.pdbx_seq_one_letter_code
_entity_poly.pdbx_strand_id
1 'polypeptide(L)' 'MNRDWRKGSIELVPGYTLTDADNRPIDHAEGIDFAIEGGFVNIQLPGVPYTQLVSAPAVRLITCAS' A
#
# COMPACT_ATOMS: atom_id res chain seq x y z
N MET A 1 3.19 -2.29 -18.70
CA MET A 1 4.44 -2.13 -17.92
C MET A 1 4.47 -3.22 -16.87
N ASN A 2 5.57 -3.95 -16.77
CA ASN A 2 5.75 -4.91 -15.67
C ASN A 2 6.15 -4.09 -14.43
N ARG A 3 5.40 -4.22 -13.33
CA ARG A 3 5.71 -3.53 -12.08
C ARG A 3 6.57 -4.46 -11.24
N ASP A 4 7.63 -3.91 -10.64
CA ASP A 4 8.47 -4.64 -9.69
C ASP A 4 7.76 -4.72 -8.34
N TRP A 5 6.87 -5.72 -8.22
CA TRP A 5 6.13 -6.00 -6.99
C TRP A 5 7.05 -6.56 -5.90
N ARG A 6 6.87 -6.06 -4.68
CA ARG A 6 7.58 -6.48 -3.47
C ARG A 6 6.59 -6.75 -2.36
N LYS A 7 6.96 -7.63 -1.43
CA LYS A 7 6.17 -7.88 -0.21
C LYS A 7 6.65 -7.00 0.93
N GLY A 8 5.74 -6.63 1.83
CA GLY A 8 6.12 -5.81 2.98
C GLY A 8 4.96 -5.33 3.83
N SER A 9 5.21 -4.23 4.53
CA SER A 9 4.19 -3.44 5.23
C SER A 9 4.26 -1.97 4.82
N ILE A 10 3.14 -1.27 5.04
CA ILE A 10 3.01 0.16 4.79
C ILE A 10 2.33 0.83 5.98
N GLU A 11 2.77 2.05 6.25
CA GLU A 11 2.11 2.98 7.13
C GLU A 11 1.94 4.33 6.43
N LEU A 12 0.76 4.91 6.54
CA LEU A 12 0.40 6.19 5.96
C LEU A 12 0.50 7.32 6.98
N VAL A 13 0.68 8.54 6.49
CA VAL A 13 0.61 9.74 7.34
C VAL A 13 -0.83 9.99 7.78
N PRO A 14 -1.07 10.63 8.94
CA PRO A 14 -2.42 10.88 9.44
C PRO A 14 -3.32 11.59 8.40
N GLY A 15 -4.55 11.11 8.26
CA GLY A 15 -5.53 11.63 7.31
C GLY A 15 -5.56 10.92 5.96
N TYR A 16 -4.62 10.00 5.69
CA TYR A 16 -4.64 9.13 4.52
C TYR A 16 -4.97 7.70 4.91
N THR A 17 -5.75 7.02 4.08
CA THR A 17 -6.25 5.68 4.37
C THR A 17 -6.25 4.81 3.12
N LEU A 18 -6.05 3.52 3.31
CA LEU A 18 -6.46 2.46 2.40
C LEU A 18 -7.80 1.88 2.86
N THR A 19 -8.47 1.12 2.01
CA THR A 19 -9.69 0.40 2.35
C THR A 19 -9.42 -1.10 2.41
N ASP A 20 -9.70 -1.75 3.54
CA ASP A 20 -9.52 -3.20 3.71
C ASP A 20 -10.64 -4.02 3.04
N ALA A 21 -10.56 -5.36 3.14
CA ALA A 21 -11.55 -6.27 2.57
C ALA A 21 -12.95 -6.17 3.21
N ASP A 22 -13.04 -5.64 4.43
CA ASP A 22 -14.28 -5.37 5.15
C ASP A 22 -14.81 -3.94 4.90
N ASN A 23 -14.23 -3.24 3.92
CA ASN A 23 -14.54 -1.87 3.56
C ASN A 23 -14.29 -0.84 4.69
N ARG A 24 -13.32 -1.13 5.57
CA ARG A 24 -12.89 -0.21 6.63
C ARG A 24 -11.67 0.60 6.22
N PRO A 25 -11.60 1.88 6.60
CA PRO A 25 -10.41 2.69 6.41
C PRO A 25 -9.31 2.24 7.37
N ILE A 26 -8.11 2.01 6.85
CA ILE A 26 -6.90 1.66 7.61
C ILE A 26 -5.74 2.55 7.17
N ASP A 27 -4.86 2.92 8.09
CA ASP A 27 -3.64 3.69 7.81
C ASP A 27 -2.37 2.83 7.87
N HIS A 28 -2.48 1.57 8.33
CA HIS A 28 -1.39 0.61 8.40
C HIS A 28 -1.85 -0.75 7.86
N ALA A 29 -0.98 -1.40 7.09
CA ALA A 29 -1.21 -2.76 6.60
C ALA A 29 0.08 -3.57 6.51
N GLU A 30 0.00 -4.84 6.89
CA GLU A 30 1.07 -5.83 6.78
C GLU A 30 0.75 -6.86 5.71
N GLY A 31 1.78 -7.58 5.24
CA GLY A 31 1.61 -8.65 4.26
C GLY A 31 1.08 -8.16 2.91
N ILE A 32 1.36 -6.90 2.57
CA ILE A 32 0.94 -6.30 1.31
C ILE A 32 1.89 -6.68 0.18
N ASP A 33 1.38 -6.66 -1.05
CA ASP A 33 2.21 -6.52 -2.24
C ASP A 33 2.21 -5.05 -2.68
N PHE A 34 3.38 -4.47 -2.94
CA PHE A 34 3.49 -3.07 -3.34
C PHE A 34 4.48 -2.86 -4.49
N ALA A 35 4.26 -1.80 -5.27
CA ALA A 35 5.19 -1.34 -6.30
C ALA A 35 5.25 0.19 -6.34
N ILE A 36 6.46 0.74 -6.39
CA ILE A 36 6.70 2.19 -6.40
C ILE A 36 6.93 2.64 -7.86
N GLU A 37 6.14 3.60 -8.33
CA GLU A 37 6.18 4.07 -9.72
C GLU A 37 5.83 5.57 -9.78
N GLY A 38 6.69 6.39 -10.39
CA GLY A 38 6.36 7.78 -10.71
C GLY A 38 5.95 8.67 -9.53
N GLY A 39 6.42 8.37 -8.32
CA GLY A 39 6.02 9.10 -7.10
C GLY A 39 4.70 8.62 -6.47
N PHE A 40 4.21 7.46 -6.88
CA PHE A 40 3.08 6.77 -6.28
C PHE A 40 3.47 5.38 -5.77
N VAL A 41 2.67 4.84 -4.87
CA VAL A 41 2.77 3.46 -4.40
C VAL A 41 1.48 2.73 -4.76
N ASN A 42 1.60 1.72 -5.60
CA ASN A 42 0.55 0.76 -5.92
C ASN A 42 0.55 -0.30 -4.83
N ILE A 43 -0.61 -0.62 -4.26
CA ILE A 43 -0.73 -1.49 -3.09
C ILE A 43 -1.84 -2.52 -3.35
N GLN A 44 -1.54 -3.79 -3.14
CA GLN A 44 -2.51 -4.87 -3.06
C GLN A 44 -2.58 -5.34 -1.61
N LEU A 45 -3.77 -5.19 -1.02
CA LEU A 45 -4.07 -5.67 0.31
C LEU A 45 -4.62 -7.11 0.25
N PRO A 46 -4.33 -7.95 1.25
CA PRO A 46 -4.95 -9.25 1.37
C PRO A 46 -6.49 -9.17 1.32
N GLY A 47 -7.11 -9.98 0.47
CA GLY A 47 -8.57 -10.04 0.34
C GLY A 47 -9.22 -8.89 -0.44
N VAL A 48 -8.46 -7.88 -0.88
CA VAL A 48 -8.99 -6.78 -1.71
C VAL A 48 -8.77 -7.09 -3.19
N PRO A 49 -9.82 -7.14 -4.04
CA PRO A 49 -9.70 -7.62 -5.42
C PRO A 49 -9.14 -6.58 -6.40
N TYR A 50 -8.70 -5.43 -5.91
CA TYR A 50 -8.18 -4.33 -6.73
C TYR A 50 -6.93 -3.70 -6.10
N THR A 51 -6.13 -3.07 -6.94
CA THR A 51 -4.95 -2.30 -6.50
C THR A 51 -5.38 -0.90 -6.08
N GLN A 52 -4.92 -0.48 -4.91
CA GLN A 52 -5.08 0.88 -4.41
C GLN A 52 -3.81 1.69 -4.69
N LEU A 53 -3.98 3.00 -4.84
CA LEU A 53 -2.90 3.91 -5.17
C LEU A 53 -2.84 5.01 -4.12
N VAL A 54 -1.65 5.28 -3.61
CA VAL A 54 -1.36 6.45 -2.78
C VAL A 54 -0.22 7.24 -3.38
N SER A 55 -0.21 8.56 -3.18
CA SER A 55 0.96 9.37 -3.50
C SER A 55 2.07 9.05 -2.50
N ALA A 56 3.33 9.04 -2.94
CA ALA A 56 4.48 8.78 -2.06
C ALA A 56 4.54 9.72 -0.84
N PRO A 57 4.15 11.01 -0.92
CA PRO A 57 4.07 11.87 0.26
C PRO A 57 3.03 11.43 1.31
N ALA A 58 2.04 10.61 0.94
CA ALA A 58 1.08 10.05 1.89
C ALA A 58 1.65 8.88 2.70
N VAL A 59 2.83 8.38 2.34
CA VAL A 59 3.49 7.25 2.99
C VAL A 59 4.39 7.74 4.11
N ARG A 60 4.19 7.23 5.31
CA ARG A 60 5.07 7.44 6.46
C ARG A 60 6.26 6.47 6.44
N LEU A 61 5.98 5.19 6.21
CA LEU A 61 6.99 4.13 6.19
C LEU A 61 6.55 2.98 5.27
N ILE A 62 7.48 2.42 4.50
CA ILE A 62 7.33 1.12 3.85
C ILE A 62 8.50 0.25 4.29
N THR A 63 8.20 -0.94 4.75
CA THR A 63 9.21 -1.94 5.12
C THR A 63 9.15 -3.08 4.11
N CYS A 64 10.27 -3.38 3.46
CA CYS A 64 10.37 -4.54 2.58
C CYS A 64 10.53 -5.81 3.44
N ALA A 65 9.74 -6.84 3.15
CA ALA A 65 10.03 -8.18 3.66
C ALA A 65 11.27 -8.73 2.95
N SER A 66 12.16 -9.35 3.72
CA SER A 66 13.37 -10.05 3.24
C SER A 66 13.06 -11.42 2.65
#